data_AF-A0A5J4P5W7-F1
#
_entry.id   AF-A0A5J4P5W7-F1
#
_cell.length_a   1.000
_cell.length_b   1.000
_cell.length_c   1.000
_cell.angle_alpha   90.00
_cell.angle_beta   90.00
_cell.angle_gamma   90.00
#
_symmetry.space_group_name_H-M   'P 1'
#
loop_
_entity.id
_entity.type
_entity.pdbx_description
1 polymer ?
#
loop_
_entity_poly.entity_id
_entity_poly.type
_entity_poly.pdbx_seq_one_letter_code
_entity_poly.pdbx_strand_id
1 'polypeptide(L)'
;VVPTYWEDREAMHRLYSPIHIPSDTVQTHRLNVVVMILESFGKEYFGYFNKDIENGTYKGYTPFLDSLMAEGLTYKYSFGNGRKSIDGMPSILSGIPMFVEPFISTPFSLNTISSIAGELKKTGYHTSFFHGAKNGSMGFMGYALTSGFTDYYGRTEYNNDADFDGHWGIW
;
A
#
# COMPACT_ATOMS: atom_id res chain seq x y z
N VAL A 1 3.98 11.76 -28.59
CA VAL A 1 5.32 11.15 -28.71
C VAL A 1 5.57 10.35 -27.46
N VAL A 2 5.73 9.03 -27.56
CA VAL A 2 6.16 8.23 -26.39
C VAL A 2 7.66 8.48 -26.23
N PRO A 3 8.13 8.98 -25.08
CA PRO A 3 9.55 9.17 -24.86
C PRO A 3 10.29 7.84 -25.04
N THR A 4 11.39 7.85 -25.79
CA THR A 4 12.30 6.71 -25.79
C THR A 4 13.09 6.79 -24.48
N TYR A 5 12.70 5.99 -23.49
CA TYR A 5 13.34 6.01 -22.17
C TYR A 5 14.72 5.36 -22.17
N TRP A 6 14.90 4.28 -22.94
CA TRP A 6 16.15 3.51 -23.02
C TRP A 6 16.42 3.07 -24.46
N GLU A 7 17.70 3.02 -24.83
CA GLU A 7 18.16 2.59 -26.17
C GLU A 7 18.01 1.09 -26.38
N ASP A 8 18.26 0.30 -25.33
CA ASP A 8 18.10 -1.15 -25.33
C ASP A 8 17.78 -1.68 -23.90
N ARG A 9 17.52 -2.99 -23.82
CA ARG A 9 17.19 -3.67 -22.55
C ARG A 9 18.36 -3.69 -21.58
N GLU A 10 19.59 -3.77 -22.08
CA GLU A 10 20.80 -3.82 -21.27
C GLU A 10 21.03 -2.47 -20.58
N ALA A 11 20.78 -1.36 -21.28
CA ALA A 11 20.84 0.00 -20.76
C ALA A 11 19.86 0.22 -19.61
N MET A 12 18.63 -0.28 -19.75
CA MET A 12 17.66 -0.30 -18.66
C MET A 12 18.17 -1.15 -17.48
N HIS A 13 18.59 -2.40 -17.72
CA HIS A 13 19.02 -3.31 -16.65
C HIS A 13 20.25 -2.83 -15.87
N ARG A 14 21.13 -2.04 -16.49
CA ARG A 14 22.26 -1.37 -15.80
C ARG A 14 21.80 -0.35 -14.75
N LEU A 15 20.62 0.24 -14.90
CA LEU A 15 20.10 1.25 -13.99
C LEU A 15 19.02 0.72 -13.06
N TYR A 16 18.17 -0.18 -13.56
CA TYR A 16 17.05 -0.73 -12.81
C TYR A 16 16.64 -2.11 -13.34
N SER A 17 16.56 -3.10 -12.44
CA SER A 17 15.90 -4.37 -12.68
C SER A 17 14.73 -4.52 -11.71
N PRO A 18 13.49 -4.76 -12.17
CA PRO A 18 12.36 -5.00 -11.27
C PRO A 18 12.49 -6.34 -10.54
N ILE A 19 13.33 -7.25 -11.05
CA ILE A 19 13.61 -8.54 -10.44
C ILE A 19 14.89 -8.42 -9.63
N HIS A 20 14.77 -8.57 -8.32
CA HIS A 20 15.87 -8.63 -7.38
C HIS A 20 15.95 -10.03 -6.80
N ILE A 21 17.02 -10.75 -7.11
CA ILE A 21 17.31 -12.07 -6.53
C ILE A 21 18.24 -11.83 -5.33
N PRO A 22 17.80 -12.14 -4.10
CA PRO A 22 18.67 -12.02 -2.93
C PRO A 22 19.85 -13.01 -3.06
N SER A 23 20.98 -12.70 -2.42
CA SER A 23 22.09 -13.65 -2.36
C SER A 23 21.70 -14.90 -1.59
N ASP A 24 22.27 -16.05 -1.94
CA ASP A 24 21.99 -17.35 -1.30
C ASP A 24 22.37 -17.38 0.21
N THR A 25 23.04 -16.34 0.69
CA THR A 25 23.44 -16.14 2.09
C THR A 25 22.34 -15.49 2.94
N VAL A 26 21.26 -15.00 2.34
CA VAL A 26 20.17 -14.34 3.09
C VAL A 26 19.41 -15.39 3.88
N GLN A 27 19.48 -15.29 5.20
CA GLN A 27 18.64 -16.11 6.08
C GLN A 27 17.20 -15.58 6.06
N THR A 28 16.25 -16.50 5.91
CA THR A 28 14.83 -16.17 5.99
C THR A 28 14.42 -16.01 7.44
N HIS A 29 14.08 -14.78 7.84
CA HIS A 29 13.53 -14.49 9.16
C HIS A 29 12.01 -14.38 9.08
N ARG A 30 11.32 -15.32 9.74
CA ARG A 30 9.85 -15.32 9.80
C ARG A 30 9.37 -14.36 10.89
N LEU A 31 9.15 -13.11 10.50
CA LEU A 31 8.56 -12.08 11.36
C LEU A 31 7.10 -11.85 11.01
N ASN A 32 6.33 -11.33 11.96
CA ASN A 32 5.00 -10.79 11.66
C ASN A 32 5.15 -9.55 10.77
N VAL A 33 4.30 -9.44 9.75
CA VAL A 33 4.30 -8.30 8.81
C VAL A 33 3.02 -7.51 9.00
N VAL A 34 3.16 -6.22 9.30
CA VAL A 34 2.03 -5.29 9.44
C VAL A 34 2.20 -4.19 8.41
N VAL A 35 1.20 -4.03 7.54
CA VAL A 35 1.15 -2.96 6.54
C VAL A 35 0.04 -2.00 6.93
N MET A 36 0.38 -0.75 7.23
CA MET A 36 -0.58 0.31 7.50
C MET A 36 -0.77 1.15 6.25
N ILE A 37 -1.99 1.19 5.72
CA ILE A 37 -2.35 2.04 4.59
C ILE A 37 -2.97 3.32 5.17
N LEU A 38 -2.31 4.45 4.96
CA LEU A 38 -2.78 5.74 5.44
C LEU A 38 -3.60 6.45 4.35
N GLU A 39 -4.88 6.68 4.63
CA GLU A 39 -5.82 7.30 3.70
C GLU A 39 -5.52 8.79 3.51
N SER A 40 -5.45 9.23 2.24
CA SER A 40 -5.22 10.63 1.85
C SER A 40 -4.02 11.32 2.53
N PHE A 41 -3.00 10.54 2.90
CA PHE A 41 -1.90 10.97 3.77
C PHE A 41 -0.70 11.49 2.98
N GLY A 42 -0.85 12.71 2.44
CA GLY A 42 0.14 13.40 1.62
C GLY A 42 1.43 13.80 2.35
N LYS A 43 2.53 13.90 1.59
CA LYS A 43 3.84 14.32 2.11
C LYS A 43 3.80 15.75 2.67
N GLU A 44 2.92 16.60 2.16
CA GLU A 44 2.77 17.98 2.64
C GLU A 44 2.44 18.09 4.13
N TYR A 45 1.84 17.05 4.74
CA TYR A 45 1.45 17.07 6.16
C TYR A 45 2.59 16.76 7.13
N PHE A 46 3.73 16.27 6.64
CA PHE A 46 4.83 15.80 7.48
C PHE A 46 5.85 16.90 7.76
N GLY A 47 6.07 17.21 9.04
CA GLY A 47 7.12 18.15 9.44
C GLY A 47 8.51 17.58 9.18
N TYR A 48 8.66 16.25 9.23
CA TYR A 48 9.92 15.54 8.96
C TYR A 48 10.49 15.87 7.57
N PHE A 49 9.62 15.97 6.56
CA PHE A 49 10.04 16.19 5.18
C PHE A 49 10.12 17.66 4.76
N ASN A 50 9.37 18.54 5.43
CA ASN A 50 9.13 19.92 4.97
C ASN A 50 9.78 20.93 5.93
N LYS A 51 11.11 20.84 6.12
CA LYS A 51 11.88 21.71 7.03
C LYS A 51 12.20 23.09 6.45
N ASP A 52 12.00 23.27 5.15
CA ASP A 52 12.40 24.43 4.36
C ASP A 52 11.23 25.37 4.02
N ILE A 53 9.99 24.95 4.27
CA ILE A 53 8.81 25.79 4.06
C ILE A 53 8.49 26.64 5.30
N GLU A 54 7.72 27.71 5.10
CA GLU A 54 7.38 28.69 6.15
C GLU A 54 8.61 29.21 6.90
N ASN A 55 9.71 29.52 6.19
CA ASN A 55 10.96 29.97 6.79
C ASN A 55 11.49 29.02 7.89
N GLY A 56 11.22 27.72 7.76
CA GLY A 56 11.62 26.69 8.73
C GLY A 56 10.76 26.61 9.98
N THR A 57 9.62 27.30 10.04
CA THR A 57 8.70 27.22 11.18
C THR A 57 7.65 26.13 11.05
N TYR A 58 7.49 25.52 9.87
CA TYR A 58 6.50 24.48 9.65
C TYR A 58 6.81 23.21 10.46
N LYS A 59 5.82 22.75 11.24
CA LYS A 59 5.96 21.58 12.13
C LYS A 59 5.29 20.32 11.62
N GLY A 60 4.47 20.41 10.57
CA GLY A 60 3.59 19.31 10.17
C GLY A 60 2.39 19.11 11.10
N TYR A 61 1.59 18.11 10.77
CA TYR A 61 0.39 17.70 11.50
C TYR A 61 0.51 16.26 12.04
N THR A 62 1.70 15.66 11.93
CA THR A 62 1.94 14.23 12.11
C THR A 62 3.01 13.93 13.17
N PRO A 63 2.99 14.56 14.37
CA PRO A 63 4.13 14.54 15.29
C PRO A 63 4.57 13.12 15.71
N PHE A 64 3.64 12.19 15.88
CA PHE A 64 3.95 10.80 16.21
C PHE A 64 4.58 10.03 15.04
N LEU A 65 4.05 10.20 13.82
CA LEU A 65 4.65 9.55 12.65
C LEU A 65 6.01 10.18 12.31
N ASP A 66 6.16 11.49 12.48
CA ASP A 66 7.43 12.20 12.34
C ASP A 66 8.49 11.63 13.29
N SER A 67 8.12 11.25 14.52
CA SER A 67 9.07 10.63 15.45
C SER A 67 9.44 9.21 15.00
N LEU A 68 8.50 8.42 14.50
CA LEU A 68 8.79 7.07 13.98
C LEU A 68 9.70 7.10 12.76
N MET A 69 9.60 8.13 11.91
CA MET A 69 10.40 8.23 10.69
C MET A 69 11.90 8.40 10.95
N ALA A 70 12.30 8.86 12.14
CA ALA A 70 13.70 8.97 12.56
C ALA A 70 14.29 7.63 13.05
N GLU A 71 13.45 6.65 13.38
CA GLU A 71 13.85 5.37 13.99
C GLU A 71 13.92 4.22 12.98
N GLY A 72 13.64 4.49 11.70
CA GLY A 72 13.50 3.46 10.68
C GLY A 72 13.93 3.87 9.28
N LEU A 73 13.65 3.00 8.32
CA LEU A 73 13.96 3.24 6.92
C LEU A 73 12.88 4.12 6.28
N THR A 74 13.23 5.38 6.05
CA THR A 74 12.33 6.38 5.49
C THR A 74 12.81 6.83 4.11
N TYR A 75 11.92 6.83 3.13
CA TYR A 75 12.20 7.25 1.76
C TYR A 75 11.66 8.65 1.49
N LYS A 76 12.56 9.61 1.18
CA LYS A 76 12.17 10.99 0.83
C LYS A 76 11.38 11.08 -0.48
N TYR A 77 11.67 10.18 -1.42
CA TYR A 77 11.09 10.15 -2.76
C TYR A 77 10.19 8.94 -2.92
N SER A 78 9.00 9.01 -2.31
CA SER A 78 7.92 8.03 -2.42
C SER A 78 6.72 8.67 -3.11
N PHE A 79 6.20 8.03 -4.16
CA PHE A 79 5.12 8.57 -4.97
C PHE A 79 3.94 7.60 -4.99
N GLY A 80 2.73 8.13 -4.87
CA GLY A 80 1.51 7.34 -5.04
C GLY A 80 1.37 6.86 -6.48
N ASN A 81 1.02 5.59 -6.65
CA ASN A 81 0.76 4.98 -7.96
C ASN A 81 -0.72 5.13 -8.42
N GLY A 82 -1.49 5.94 -7.69
CA GLY A 82 -2.89 6.24 -7.95
C GLY A 82 -3.28 7.52 -7.21
N ARG A 83 -4.51 8.00 -7.48
CA ARG A 83 -5.04 9.24 -6.85
C ARG A 83 -6.30 8.99 -6.01
N LYS A 84 -6.77 7.75 -5.95
CA LYS A 84 -7.99 7.35 -5.25
C LYS A 84 -7.72 6.09 -4.45
N SER A 85 -8.43 5.91 -3.34
CA SER A 85 -8.29 4.75 -2.44
C SER A 85 -8.50 3.42 -3.16
N ILE A 86 -9.38 3.38 -4.18
CA ILE A 86 -9.62 2.18 -5.01
C ILE A 86 -8.35 1.66 -5.72
N ASP A 87 -7.35 2.51 -5.95
CA ASP A 87 -6.06 2.15 -6.54
C ASP A 87 -5.04 1.69 -5.49
N GLY A 88 -5.31 1.97 -4.21
CA GLY A 88 -4.37 1.76 -3.10
C GLY A 88 -4.02 0.30 -2.87
N MET A 89 -5.03 -0.56 -2.70
CA MET A 89 -4.78 -1.99 -2.45
C MET A 89 -4.00 -2.68 -3.58
N PRO A 90 -4.39 -2.55 -4.87
CA PRO A 90 -3.62 -3.17 -5.95
C PRO A 90 -2.18 -2.67 -6.04
N SER A 91 -1.98 -1.36 -5.83
CA SER A 91 -0.65 -0.74 -5.88
C SER A 91 0.24 -1.20 -4.73
N ILE A 92 -0.26 -1.14 -3.51
CA ILE A 92 0.52 -1.39 -2.29
C ILE A 92 0.80 -2.89 -2.11
N LEU A 93 -0.19 -3.74 -2.37
CA LEU A 93 -0.15 -5.14 -1.98
C LEU A 93 0.32 -6.06 -3.12
N SER A 94 0.10 -5.67 -4.37
CA SER A 94 0.35 -6.51 -5.54
C SER A 94 1.25 -5.85 -6.59
N GLY A 95 1.68 -4.60 -6.36
CA GLY A 95 2.52 -3.85 -7.31
C GLY A 95 1.81 -3.51 -8.63
N ILE A 96 0.48 -3.54 -8.67
CA ILE A 96 -0.31 -3.24 -9.87
C ILE A 96 -0.58 -1.73 -9.92
N PRO A 97 -0.06 -0.98 -10.90
CA PRO A 97 -0.28 0.46 -11.00
C PRO A 97 -1.72 0.77 -11.40
N MET A 98 -2.12 2.04 -11.20
CA MET A 98 -3.33 2.57 -11.85
C MET A 98 -3.08 2.71 -13.37
N PHE A 99 -4.06 2.33 -14.18
CA PHE A 99 -3.99 2.41 -15.64
C PHE A 99 -4.67 3.70 -16.16
N VAL A 100 -5.70 3.57 -17.01
CA VAL A 100 -6.61 4.66 -17.37
C VAL A 100 -7.77 4.74 -16.36
N GLU A 101 -8.17 3.58 -15.84
CA GLU A 101 -9.22 3.40 -14.85
C GLU A 101 -8.72 2.49 -13.71
N PRO A 102 -9.37 2.51 -12.53
CA PRO A 102 -8.97 1.69 -11.40
C PRO A 102 -8.96 0.20 -11.73
N PHE A 103 -7.89 -0.50 -11.38
CA PHE A 103 -7.73 -1.92 -11.71
C PHE A 103 -8.91 -2.78 -11.23
N ILE A 104 -9.39 -2.54 -10.01
CA ILE A 104 -10.53 -3.26 -9.40
C ILE A 104 -11.81 -3.11 -10.23
N SER A 105 -11.96 -2.03 -10.98
CA SER A 105 -13.13 -1.76 -11.83
C SER A 105 -13.03 -2.38 -13.22
N THR A 106 -11.87 -2.94 -13.60
CA THR A 106 -11.65 -3.55 -14.92
C THR A 106 -12.00 -5.05 -14.93
N PRO A 107 -12.25 -5.64 -16.11
CA PRO A 107 -12.34 -7.11 -16.25
C PRO A 107 -11.08 -7.86 -15.79
N PHE A 108 -9.91 -7.20 -15.80
CA PHE A 108 -8.65 -7.80 -15.38
C PHE A 108 -8.60 -8.11 -13.88
N SER A 109 -9.48 -7.51 -13.08
CA SER A 109 -9.64 -7.83 -11.66
C SER A 109 -10.08 -9.29 -11.41
N LEU A 110 -10.60 -9.97 -12.44
CA LEU A 110 -11.00 -11.37 -12.40
C LEU A 110 -9.86 -12.35 -12.68
N ASN A 111 -8.67 -11.86 -13.04
CA ASN A 111 -7.51 -12.70 -13.24
C ASN A 111 -7.07 -13.35 -11.93
N THR A 112 -6.30 -14.44 -12.03
CA THR A 112 -5.57 -14.97 -10.89
C THR A 112 -4.46 -14.00 -10.51
N ILE A 113 -4.62 -13.34 -9.37
CA ILE A 113 -3.70 -12.32 -8.86
C ILE A 113 -3.18 -12.79 -7.50
N SER A 114 -1.95 -12.42 -7.18
CA SER A 114 -1.42 -12.57 -5.83
C SER A 114 -0.93 -11.22 -5.31
N SER A 115 -1.04 -11.06 -4.00
CA SER A 115 -0.45 -9.97 -3.23
C SER A 115 0.67 -10.51 -2.33
N ILE A 116 1.33 -9.62 -1.58
CA ILE A 116 2.20 -9.99 -0.47
C ILE A 116 1.53 -10.99 0.49
N ALA A 117 0.22 -10.86 0.74
CA ALA A 117 -0.51 -11.81 1.57
C ALA A 117 -0.63 -13.18 0.89
N GLY A 118 -0.97 -13.21 -0.40
CA GLY A 118 -1.04 -14.46 -1.17
C GLY A 118 0.30 -15.21 -1.22
N GLU A 119 1.41 -14.49 -1.39
CA GLU A 119 2.75 -15.08 -1.40
C GLU A 119 3.18 -15.55 -0.01
N LEU A 120 2.97 -14.75 1.05
CA LEU A 120 3.28 -15.15 2.42
C LEU A 120 2.45 -16.37 2.86
N LYS A 121 1.19 -16.45 2.45
CA LYS A 121 0.31 -17.60 2.74
C LYS A 121 0.88 -18.92 2.23
N LYS A 122 1.51 -18.95 1.05
CA LYS A 122 2.19 -20.14 0.51
C LYS A 122 3.31 -20.64 1.42
N THR A 123 3.86 -19.76 2.24
CA THR A 123 4.92 -20.08 3.21
C THR A 123 4.40 -20.41 4.61
N GLY A 124 3.08 -20.43 4.82
CA GLY A 124 2.44 -20.81 6.09
C GLY A 124 2.03 -19.63 6.97
N TYR A 125 2.04 -18.40 6.45
CA TYR A 125 1.48 -17.26 7.18
C TYR A 125 -0.05 -17.29 7.16
N HIS A 126 -0.63 -16.90 8.29
CA HIS A 126 -2.02 -16.43 8.33
C HIS A 126 -2.07 -14.97 7.91
N THR A 127 -3.09 -14.60 7.14
CA THR A 127 -3.18 -13.29 6.51
C THR A 127 -4.57 -12.69 6.69
N SER A 128 -4.59 -11.46 7.20
CA SER A 128 -5.83 -10.74 7.52
C SER A 128 -5.78 -9.31 7.00
N PHE A 129 -6.90 -8.85 6.45
CA PHE A 129 -7.08 -7.46 6.05
C PHE A 129 -8.14 -6.81 6.93
N PHE A 130 -7.86 -5.61 7.44
CA PHE A 130 -8.74 -4.87 8.34
C PHE A 130 -9.16 -3.56 7.69
N HIS A 131 -10.46 -3.27 7.67
CA HIS A 131 -11.01 -2.07 7.04
C HIS A 131 -12.34 -1.68 7.67
N GLY A 132 -12.33 -0.66 8.54
CA GLY A 132 -13.48 -0.24 9.35
C GLY A 132 -14.73 0.23 8.60
N ALA A 133 -14.72 0.28 7.27
CA ALA A 133 -15.93 0.57 6.50
C ALA A 133 -16.82 -0.67 6.36
N LYS A 134 -18.01 -0.46 5.78
CA LYS A 134 -18.92 -1.55 5.38
C LYS A 134 -18.18 -2.57 4.50
N ASN A 135 -18.35 -3.86 4.79
CA ASN A 135 -17.79 -4.94 3.99
C ASN A 135 -18.16 -4.77 2.50
N GLY A 136 -17.15 -4.87 1.63
CA GLY A 136 -17.31 -4.66 0.19
C GLY A 136 -17.22 -3.20 -0.28
N SER A 137 -17.15 -2.22 0.62
CA SER A 137 -16.92 -0.82 0.23
C SER A 137 -15.66 -0.69 -0.64
N MET A 138 -15.77 0.10 -1.72
CA MET A 138 -14.72 0.31 -2.72
C MET A 138 -14.18 -0.96 -3.42
N GLY A 139 -14.84 -2.11 -3.27
CA GLY A 139 -14.37 -3.39 -3.80
C GLY A 139 -13.22 -4.03 -3.01
N PHE A 140 -12.84 -3.46 -1.86
CA PHE A 140 -11.69 -3.91 -1.06
C PHE A 140 -11.81 -5.34 -0.56
N MET A 141 -12.99 -5.75 -0.10
CA MET A 141 -13.21 -7.14 0.32
C MET A 141 -13.01 -8.12 -0.84
N GLY A 142 -13.58 -7.81 -2.01
CA GLY A 142 -13.42 -8.64 -3.20
C GLY A 142 -11.94 -8.77 -3.57
N TYR A 143 -11.22 -7.64 -3.62
CA TYR A 143 -9.79 -7.63 -3.95
C TYR A 143 -8.93 -8.34 -2.89
N ALA A 144 -9.20 -8.16 -1.59
CA ALA A 144 -8.47 -8.83 -0.52
C ALA A 144 -8.56 -10.36 -0.68
N LEU A 145 -9.77 -10.88 -0.88
CA LEU A 145 -10.02 -12.31 -1.03
C LEU A 145 -9.37 -12.86 -2.31
N THR A 146 -9.53 -12.18 -3.45
CA THR A 146 -8.94 -12.65 -4.73
C THR A 146 -7.43 -12.56 -4.75
N SER A 147 -6.83 -11.60 -4.03
CA SER A 147 -5.37 -11.43 -3.94
C SER A 147 -4.69 -12.27 -2.84
N GLY A 148 -5.44 -13.12 -2.14
CA GLY A 148 -4.89 -14.16 -1.27
C GLY A 148 -4.89 -13.89 0.24
N PHE A 149 -5.62 -12.86 0.71
CA PHE A 149 -5.93 -12.77 2.14
C PHE A 149 -6.83 -13.92 2.58
N THR A 150 -6.61 -14.41 3.80
CA THR A 150 -7.42 -15.48 4.38
C THR A 150 -8.66 -14.91 5.02
N ASP A 151 -8.49 -13.90 5.86
CA ASP A 151 -9.58 -13.24 6.57
C ASP A 151 -9.71 -11.77 6.21
N TYR A 152 -10.94 -11.28 6.24
CA TYR A 152 -11.30 -9.88 6.08
C TYR A 152 -12.13 -9.46 7.27
N TYR A 153 -11.74 -8.36 7.92
CA TYR A 153 -12.41 -7.78 9.06
C TYR A 153 -12.87 -6.37 8.71
N GLY A 154 -14.15 -6.23 8.40
CA GLY A 154 -14.78 -4.94 8.21
C GLY A 154 -15.67 -4.54 9.37
N ARG A 155 -16.54 -3.56 9.12
CA ARG A 155 -17.50 -3.08 10.12
C ARG A 155 -18.36 -4.23 10.71
N THR A 156 -18.73 -5.22 9.89
CA THR A 156 -19.53 -6.35 10.37
C THR A 156 -18.78 -7.17 11.42
N GLU A 157 -17.49 -7.42 11.22
CA GLU A 157 -16.67 -8.17 12.17
C GLU A 157 -16.26 -7.33 13.38
N TYR A 158 -16.19 -6.00 13.24
CA TYR A 158 -16.00 -5.10 14.38
C TYR A 158 -17.19 -5.14 15.36
N ASN A 159 -18.42 -5.30 14.84
CA ASN A 159 -19.63 -5.57 15.61
C ASN A 159 -19.91 -4.59 16.77
N ASN A 160 -19.56 -3.32 16.59
CA ASN A 160 -19.93 -2.25 17.49
C ASN A 160 -20.33 -1.00 16.71
N ASP A 161 -21.64 -0.84 16.48
CA ASP A 161 -22.19 0.28 15.73
C ASP A 161 -22.16 1.61 16.50
N ALA A 162 -21.85 1.61 17.80
CA ALA A 162 -21.68 2.83 18.56
C ALA A 162 -20.49 3.67 18.07
N ASP A 163 -19.50 3.02 17.46
CA ASP A 163 -18.28 3.68 16.96
C ASP A 163 -18.39 4.01 15.46
N PHE A 164 -19.53 3.72 14.83
CA PHE A 164 -19.76 4.07 13.42
C PHE A 164 -20.08 5.57 13.30
N ASP A 165 -19.32 6.27 12.47
CA ASP A 165 -19.47 7.71 12.22
C ASP A 165 -20.77 8.10 11.47
N GLY A 166 -21.56 7.11 11.04
CA GLY A 166 -22.79 7.30 10.27
C GLY A 166 -22.58 7.39 8.76
N HIS A 167 -21.34 7.43 8.27
CA HIS A 167 -21.04 7.67 6.86
C HIS A 167 -19.92 6.79 6.29
N TRP A 168 -18.70 6.86 6.82
CA TRP A 168 -17.52 6.22 6.25
C TRP A 168 -17.17 4.90 6.92
N GLY A 169 -17.20 4.83 8.26
CA GLY A 169 -16.72 3.65 8.97
C GLY A 169 -16.60 3.84 10.47
N ILE A 170 -15.92 2.88 11.09
CA ILE A 170 -15.59 2.89 12.52
C ILE A 170 -14.50 3.94 12.79
N TRP A 171 -14.67 4.72 13.87
CA TRP A 171 -13.72 5.73 14.35
C TRP A 171 -13.10 5.36 15.71
#